data_AF-A0A768CFE0-F1
#
_entry.id   AF-A0A768CFE0-F1
#
_cell.length_a   1.000
_cell.length_b   1.000
_cell.length_c   1.000
_cell.angle_alpha   90.00
_cell.angle_beta   90.00
_cell.angle_gamma   90.00
#
_symmetry.space_group_name_H-M   'P 1'
#
loop_
_entity.id
_entity.type
_entity.pdbx_description
1 polymer ?
#
loop_
_entity_poly.entity_id
_entity_poly.type
_entity_poly.pdbx_seq_one_letter_code
_entity_poly.pdbx_strand_id
1 'polypeptide(L)'
;MNEQTSNPNATNEGINEQAAVSSLPVSPEAKPEVVTEVQPEVQKEMDSQAADKRKQVLDEAVSALALTKSALAALDGKDAARALATLAEVTGKLELIVAREPTLALA
;
A
#
# COMPACT_ATOMS: atom_id res chain seq x y z
N MET A 1 56.02 -5.58 57.79
CA MET A 1 54.67 -5.76 58.40
C MET A 1 53.91 -4.47 58.14
N ASN A 2 53.05 -4.37 57.12
CA ASN A 2 51.73 -4.99 56.93
C ASN A 2 50.64 -4.44 57.89
N GLU A 3 49.64 -3.82 57.24
CA GLU A 3 48.19 -3.69 57.57
C GLU A 3 47.74 -2.52 58.46
N GLN A 4 46.93 -1.63 57.86
CA GLN A 4 45.49 -1.42 58.12
C GLN A 4 45.28 -0.18 59.00
N THR A 5 44.40 0.79 58.76
CA THR A 5 43.25 0.91 57.85
C THR A 5 42.83 2.39 57.82
N SER A 6 42.16 2.75 56.73
CA SER A 6 41.09 3.77 56.65
C SER A 6 41.45 5.23 56.88
N ASN A 7 41.83 5.82 55.74
CA ASN A 7 41.49 7.12 55.18
C ASN A 7 40.82 8.18 56.10
N PRO A 8 41.40 9.39 56.16
CA PRO A 8 40.83 10.52 56.86
C PRO A 8 39.84 11.32 56.02
N ASN A 9 39.10 12.14 56.75
CA ASN A 9 38.66 13.47 56.36
C ASN A 9 37.43 13.57 55.43
N ALA A 10 36.32 13.92 56.06
CA ALA A 10 35.27 14.69 55.45
C ALA A 10 35.79 16.05 54.95
N THR A 11 35.05 16.64 54.02
CA THR A 11 35.13 18.02 53.53
C THR A 11 36.12 18.26 52.38
N ASN A 12 35.61 18.21 51.15
CA ASN A 12 35.44 19.41 50.32
C ASN A 12 34.94 19.05 48.91
N GLU A 13 34.01 19.86 48.43
CA GLU A 13 33.40 19.76 47.11
C GLU A 13 34.44 19.96 46.00
N GLY A 14 34.44 19.06 45.03
CA GLY A 14 35.27 19.19 43.83
C GLY A 14 35.14 17.97 42.93
N ILE A 15 34.80 18.22 41.67
CA ILE A 15 34.91 17.34 40.50
C ILE A 15 34.09 16.03 40.52
N ASN A 16 32.81 16.15 40.17
CA ASN A 16 32.00 15.03 39.69
C ASN A 16 32.31 14.79 38.19
N GLU A 17 33.27 13.91 37.90
CA GLU A 17 33.37 13.26 36.59
C GLU A 17 33.35 11.73 36.73
N GLN A 18 32.48 11.13 35.92
CA GLN A 18 32.46 9.74 35.47
C GLN A 18 32.03 8.68 36.49
N ALA A 19 30.74 8.31 36.42
CA ALA A 19 30.32 7.21 35.54
C ALA A 19 28.90 6.77 35.92
N ALA A 20 27.90 7.48 35.40
CA ALA A 20 26.56 6.91 35.29
C ALA A 20 26.07 7.21 33.87
N VAL A 21 26.34 6.24 33.00
CA VAL A 21 25.65 6.04 31.73
C VAL A 21 24.15 5.99 32.00
N SER A 22 23.49 7.14 31.97
CA SER A 22 22.05 7.20 31.77
C SER A 22 21.81 8.22 30.67
N SER A 23 22.04 7.71 29.45
CA SER A 23 21.61 8.32 28.20
C SER A 23 20.11 8.55 28.24
N LEU A 24 19.70 9.66 28.84
CA LEU A 24 18.40 10.24 28.57
C LEU A 24 18.42 10.61 27.07
N PRO A 25 17.42 10.19 26.28
CA PRO A 25 17.37 10.58 24.89
C PRO A 25 17.26 12.10 24.85
N VAL A 26 18.17 12.71 24.10
CA VAL A 26 18.14 14.13 23.73
C VAL A 26 16.74 14.45 23.22
N SER A 27 16.12 15.46 23.82
CA SER A 27 14.87 16.06 23.35
C SER A 27 14.99 16.29 21.83
N PRO A 28 14.02 15.87 21.00
CA PRO A 28 14.19 15.92 19.55
C PRO A 28 14.48 17.36 19.14
N GLU A 29 15.70 17.60 18.64
CA GLU A 29 16.03 18.85 17.96
C GLU A 29 14.99 19.04 16.85
N ALA A 30 14.34 20.20 16.84
CA ALA A 30 13.47 20.63 15.76
C ALA A 30 14.32 20.80 14.49
N LYS A 31 14.51 19.69 13.78
CA LYS A 31 15.15 19.64 12.47
C LYS A 31 14.23 20.37 11.47
N PRO A 32 14.68 21.45 10.80
CA PRO A 32 13.85 22.11 9.82
C PRO A 32 13.68 21.21 8.58
N GLU A 33 12.42 20.89 8.30
CA GLU A 33 11.79 20.80 6.98
C GLU A 33 12.60 20.16 5.83
N VAL A 34 12.56 18.83 5.71
CA VAL A 34 12.55 18.14 4.40
C VAL A 34 11.69 16.86 4.50
N VAL A 35 10.39 16.99 4.76
CA VAL A 35 9.42 15.86 4.65
C VAL A 35 8.13 16.29 3.92
N THR A 36 8.09 17.50 3.36
CA THR A 36 6.88 18.09 2.77
C THR A 36 6.81 17.96 1.24
N GLU A 37 7.86 17.50 0.57
CA GLU A 37 7.90 17.49 -0.91
C GLU A 37 7.68 16.11 -1.55
N VAL A 38 7.92 15.01 -0.83
CA VAL A 38 7.68 13.65 -1.37
C VAL A 38 6.22 13.20 -1.28
N GLN A 39 5.43 13.78 -0.37
CA GLN A 39 4.02 13.42 -0.21
C GLN A 39 3.15 13.74 -1.44
N PRO A 40 3.24 14.93 -2.07
CA PRO A 40 2.46 15.21 -3.28
C PRO A 40 2.85 14.29 -4.44
N GLU A 41 4.11 13.88 -4.55
CA GLU A 41 4.60 12.99 -5.61
C GLU A 41 4.13 11.54 -5.40
N VAL A 42 4.21 11.02 -4.17
CA VAL A 42 3.66 9.70 -3.83
C VAL A 42 2.15 9.68 -4.01
N GLN A 43 1.44 10.73 -3.60
CA GLN A 43 -0.01 10.85 -3.78
C GLN A 43 -0.39 10.86 -5.27
N LYS A 44 0.30 11.65 -6.08
CA LYS A 44 0.09 11.71 -7.53
C LYS A 44 0.36 10.37 -8.22
N GLU A 45 1.41 9.67 -7.83
CA GLU A 45 1.75 8.34 -8.35
C GLU A 45 0.68 7.30 -7.96
N MET A 46 0.21 7.32 -6.71
CA MET A 46 -0.89 6.44 -6.27
C MET A 46 -2.18 6.70 -7.05
N ASP A 47 -2.53 7.96 -7.28
CA ASP A 47 -3.72 8.33 -8.05
C ASP A 47 -3.60 7.93 -9.53
N SER A 48 -2.40 8.03 -10.11
CA SER A 48 -2.12 7.57 -11.48
C SER A 48 -2.31 6.06 -11.59
N GLN A 49 -1.70 5.28 -10.69
CA GLN A 49 -1.85 3.82 -10.69
C GLN A 49 -3.30 3.39 -10.46
N ALA A 50 -4.05 4.12 -9.64
CA ALA A 50 -5.48 3.89 -9.46
C ALA A 50 -6.29 4.20 -10.73
N ALA A 51 -5.92 5.24 -11.48
CA ALA A 51 -6.55 5.54 -12.77
C ALA A 51 -6.22 4.47 -13.83
N ASP A 52 -4.97 4.02 -13.91
CA ASP A 52 -4.53 2.99 -14.86
C ASP A 52 -5.23 1.65 -14.61
N LYS A 53 -5.33 1.24 -13.34
CA LYS A 53 -6.06 0.02 -12.95
C LYS A 53 -7.53 0.10 -13.34
N ARG A 54 -8.20 1.24 -13.11
CA ARG A 54 -9.59 1.43 -13.51
C ARG A 54 -9.75 1.37 -15.03
N LYS A 55 -8.86 2.01 -15.79
CA LYS A 55 -8.86 1.93 -17.25
C LYS A 55 -8.72 0.48 -17.72
N GLN A 56 -7.81 -0.29 -17.12
CA GLN A 56 -7.62 -1.69 -17.45
C GLN A 56 -8.89 -2.51 -17.21
N VAL A 57 -9.58 -2.30 -16.08
CA VAL A 57 -10.83 -2.99 -15.77
C VAL A 57 -11.94 -2.61 -16.76
N LEU A 58 -12.02 -1.34 -17.17
CA LEU A 58 -12.96 -0.89 -18.20
C LEU A 58 -12.67 -1.50 -19.57
N ASP A 59 -11.41 -1.55 -19.99
CA ASP A 59 -11.00 -2.18 -21.25
C ASP A 59 -11.37 -3.68 -21.26
N GLU A 60 -11.22 -4.35 -20.11
CA GLU A 60 -11.65 -5.74 -19.91
C GLU A 60 -13.18 -5.90 -20.04
N ALA A 61 -13.95 -4.98 -19.44
CA ALA A 61 -15.41 -4.96 -19.53
C ALA A 61 -15.89 -4.75 -20.97
N VAL A 62 -15.30 -3.81 -21.70
CA VAL A 62 -15.60 -3.56 -23.12
C VAL A 62 -15.30 -4.81 -23.96
N SER A 63 -14.19 -5.50 -23.68
CA SER A 63 -13.82 -6.74 -24.37
C SER A 63 -14.83 -7.86 -24.10
N ALA A 64 -15.31 -7.99 -22.87
CA ALA A 64 -16.36 -8.95 -22.49
C ALA A 64 -17.69 -8.67 -23.22
N LEU A 65 -18.07 -7.39 -23.37
CA LEU A 65 -19.24 -7.00 -24.16
C LEU A 65 -19.08 -7.34 -25.65
N ALA A 66 -17.89 -7.18 -26.22
CA ALA A 66 -17.61 -7.58 -27.60
C ALA A 66 -17.73 -9.11 -27.80
N LEU A 67 -17.30 -9.90 -26.82
CA LEU A 67 -17.49 -11.35 -26.81
C LEU A 67 -18.98 -11.73 -26.71
N THR A 68 -19.79 -10.98 -25.94
CA THR A 68 -21.25 -11.17 -25.90
C THR A 68 -21.85 -11.01 -27.29
N LYS A 69 -21.45 -9.96 -28.03
CA LYS A 69 -21.88 -9.75 -29.42
C LYS A 69 -21.48 -10.93 -30.33
N SER A 70 -20.30 -11.50 -30.10
CA SER A 70 -19.82 -12.66 -30.86
C SER A 70 -20.62 -13.93 -30.54
N ALA A 71 -21.02 -14.11 -29.28
CA ALA A 71 -21.95 -15.17 -28.86
C ALA A 71 -23.31 -15.02 -29.55
N LEU A 72 -23.86 -13.81 -29.64
CA LEU A 72 -25.12 -13.55 -30.35
C LEU A 72 -25.00 -13.93 -31.84
N ALA A 73 -23.91 -13.56 -32.50
CA ALA A 73 -23.67 -13.97 -33.88
C ALA A 73 -23.56 -15.50 -34.05
N ALA A 74 -23.02 -16.21 -33.05
CA ALA A 74 -22.99 -17.67 -33.06
C ALA A 74 -24.41 -18.27 -32.93
N LEU A 75 -25.30 -17.66 -32.14
CA LEU A 75 -26.72 -18.04 -32.09
C LEU A 75 -27.41 -17.84 -33.44
N ASP A 76 -27.18 -16.71 -34.11
CA ASP A 76 -27.71 -16.44 -35.45
C ASP A 76 -27.20 -17.50 -36.46
N GLY A 77 -25.95 -17.93 -36.30
CA GLY A 77 -25.33 -19.02 -37.06
C GLY A 77 -25.79 -20.43 -36.68
N LYS A 78 -26.76 -20.56 -35.75
CA LYS A 78 -27.25 -21.83 -35.18
C LYS A 78 -26.19 -22.68 -34.45
N ASP A 79 -25.08 -22.07 -34.04
CA ASP A 79 -24.04 -22.70 -33.23
C ASP A 79 -24.30 -22.42 -31.74
N ALA A 80 -25.32 -23.09 -31.21
CA ALA A 80 -25.74 -22.92 -29.82
C ALA A 80 -24.66 -23.35 -28.81
N ALA A 81 -23.89 -24.40 -29.13
CA ALA A 81 -22.85 -24.90 -28.23
C ALA A 81 -21.74 -23.86 -28.03
N ARG A 82 -21.26 -23.26 -29.12
CA ARG A 82 -20.26 -22.20 -29.06
C ARG A 82 -20.81 -20.94 -28.38
N ALA A 83 -22.04 -20.54 -28.72
CA ALA A 83 -22.67 -19.38 -28.10
C ALA A 83 -22.77 -19.52 -26.57
N LEU A 84 -23.24 -20.67 -26.09
CA LEU A 84 -23.37 -20.93 -24.65
C LEU A 84 -22.01 -20.95 -23.96
N ALA A 85 -20.99 -21.55 -24.58
CA ALA A 85 -19.63 -21.53 -24.03
C ALA A 85 -19.08 -20.11 -23.90
N THR A 86 -19.24 -19.29 -24.95
CA THR A 86 -18.80 -17.88 -24.92
C THR A 86 -19.60 -17.05 -23.90
N LEU A 87 -20.91 -17.27 -23.77
CA LEU A 87 -21.74 -16.57 -22.77
C LEU A 87 -21.34 -16.94 -21.34
N ALA A 88 -21.03 -18.21 -21.07
CA ALA A 88 -20.57 -18.66 -19.77
C ALA A 88 -19.23 -18.00 -19.39
N GLU A 89 -18.27 -17.95 -20.33
CA GLU A 89 -16.99 -17.28 -20.14
C GLU A 89 -17.18 -15.79 -19.83
N VAL A 90 -18.00 -15.11 -20.63
CA VAL A 90 -18.23 -13.67 -20.47
C VAL A 90 -18.95 -13.36 -19.17
N THR A 91 -19.92 -14.17 -18.76
CA THR A 91 -20.63 -14.00 -17.49
C THR A 91 -19.66 -14.06 -16.32
N GLY A 92 -18.78 -15.07 -16.27
CA GLY A 92 -17.77 -15.17 -15.23
C GLY A 92 -16.76 -14.01 -15.23
N LYS A 93 -16.36 -13.52 -16.40
CA LYS A 93 -15.49 -12.32 -16.52
C LYS A 93 -16.17 -11.07 -15.97
N LEU A 94 -17.44 -10.84 -16.32
CA LEU A 94 -18.19 -9.67 -15.87
C LEU A 94 -18.43 -9.69 -14.36
N GLU A 95 -18.74 -10.86 -13.78
CA GLU A 95 -18.85 -11.01 -12.32
C GLU A 95 -17.54 -10.63 -11.61
N LEU A 96 -16.40 -11.09 -12.13
CA LEU A 96 -15.08 -10.74 -11.57
C LEU A 96 -14.77 -9.24 -11.70
N ILE A 97 -15.12 -8.63 -12.85
CA ILE A 97 -14.96 -7.20 -13.09
C ILE A 97 -15.76 -6.38 -12.08
N VAL A 98 -17.03 -6.72 -11.86
CA VAL A 98 -17.89 -6.04 -10.89
C VAL A 98 -17.37 -6.23 -9.46
N ALA A 99 -16.83 -7.41 -9.13
CA ALA A 99 -16.21 -7.62 -7.83
C ALA A 99 -14.96 -6.76 -7.60
N ARG A 100 -14.20 -6.46 -8.67
CA ARG A 100 -13.00 -5.60 -8.61
C ARG A 100 -13.35 -4.11 -8.58
N GLU A 101 -14.37 -3.71 -9.33
CA GLU A 101 -14.84 -2.33 -9.43
C GLU A 101 -16.37 -2.28 -9.25
N PRO A 102 -16.86 -2.27 -7.99
CA PRO A 102 -18.30 -2.33 -7.70
C PRO A 102 -19.11 -1.18 -8.27
N THR A 103 -18.45 -0.04 -8.57
CA THR A 103 -19.07 1.12 -9.20
C THR A 103 -19.50 0.88 -10.65
N LEU A 104 -19.00 -0.20 -11.28
CA LEU A 104 -19.41 -0.63 -12.61
C LEU A 104 -20.67 -1.51 -12.60
N ALA A 105 -21.16 -1.94 -11.43
CA ALA A 105 -22.44 -2.60 -11.33
C ALA A 105 -23.54 -1.65 -11.83
N LEU A 106 -24.34 -2.10 -12.79
CA LEU A 106 -25.50 -1.34 -13.29
C LEU A 106 -26.49 -1.14 -12.12
N ALA A 107 -26.71 0.12 -11.74
CA ALA A 107 -27.67 0.54 -10.72
C ALA A 107 -29.13 0.38 -11.17
#